data_AF-A0A354MQT3-F1
#
_entry.id   AF-A0A354MQT3-F1
#
_cell.length_a   1.000
_cell.length_b   1.000
_cell.length_c   1.000
_cell.angle_alpha   90.00
_cell.angle_beta   90.00
_cell.angle_gamma   90.00
#
_symmetry.space_group_name_H-M   'P 1'
#
loop_
_entity.id
_entity.type
_entity.pdbx_description
1 polymer ?
#
loop_
_entity_poly.entity_id
_entity_poly.type
_entity_poly.pdbx_seq_one_letter_code
_entity_poly.pdbx_strand_id
1 'polypeptide(L)'
;MTITRDIRYIGVNDHEVDLFEGQYVVPGGMCYNSYAILDDKIAIMDTVDRGFTHQWLDNIQNTLGDRKPDYLVVQHMEPDHSANVANFLKV
;
A
#
# COMPACT_ATOMS: atom_id res chain seq x y z
N MET A 1 -12.59 -2.74 1.72
CA MET A 1 -13.40 -1.82 0.89
C MET A 1 -13.23 -2.21 -0.57
N THR A 2 -14.30 -2.19 -1.38
CA THR A 2 -14.21 -2.46 -2.82
C THR A 2 -14.31 -1.14 -3.58
N ILE A 3 -13.28 -0.80 -4.36
CA ILE A 3 -13.28 0.40 -5.23
C ILE A 3 -13.97 0.07 -6.55
N THR A 4 -13.38 -0.84 -7.34
CA THR A 4 -14.02 -1.47 -8.50
C THR A 4 -13.70 -2.96 -8.54
N ARG A 5 -14.07 -3.66 -9.63
CA ARG A 5 -13.68 -5.05 -9.87
C ARG A 5 -12.19 -5.17 -10.22
N ASP A 6 -11.66 -4.16 -10.92
CA ASP A 6 -10.33 -4.18 -11.52
C ASP A 6 -9.34 -3.32 -10.73
N ILE A 7 -9.81 -2.42 -9.86
CA ILE A 7 -8.99 -1.62 -8.96
C ILE A 7 -9.37 -2.00 -7.53
N ARG A 8 -8.39 -2.55 -6.79
CA ARG A 8 -8.58 -3.04 -5.42
C ARG A 8 -7.70 -2.25 -4.45
N TYR A 9 -8.27 -1.89 -3.31
CA TYR A 9 -7.53 -1.27 -2.22
C TYR A 9 -6.71 -2.33 -1.48
N ILE A 10 -5.41 -2.08 -1.31
CA ILE A 10 -4.47 -2.93 -0.59
C ILE A 10 -3.66 -2.16 0.46
N GLY A 11 -3.94 -0.86 0.63
CA GLY A 11 -3.32 -0.02 1.64
C GLY A 11 -3.70 -0.39 3.08
N VAL A 12 -3.33 0.48 4.02
CA VAL A 12 -3.48 0.24 5.47
C VAL A 12 -3.98 1.50 6.17
N ASN A 13 -4.62 1.30 7.32
CA ASN A 13 -5.08 2.39 8.18
C ASN A 13 -4.18 2.45 9.41
N ASP A 14 -3.63 3.62 9.68
CA ASP A 14 -2.82 3.91 10.84
C ASP A 14 -3.67 4.70 11.83
N HIS A 15 -4.13 4.02 12.88
CA HIS A 15 -4.88 4.62 13.97
C HIS A 15 -3.99 4.93 15.19
N GLU A 16 -2.70 4.63 15.12
CA GLU A 16 -1.76 4.85 16.22
C GLU A 16 -1.03 6.19 16.10
N VAL A 17 -0.90 6.73 14.89
CA VAL A 17 -0.34 8.07 14.68
C VAL A 17 -1.21 9.15 15.31
N ASP A 18 -0.57 10.04 16.06
CA ASP A 18 -1.16 11.20 16.71
C ASP A 18 -0.92 12.49 15.91
N LEU A 19 0.25 12.59 15.26
CA LEU A 19 0.68 13.74 14.45
C LEU A 19 1.13 13.31 13.05
N PHE A 20 0.42 13.76 12.01
CA PHE A 20 0.90 13.67 10.63
C PHE A 20 2.01 14.71 10.40
N GLU A 21 3.12 14.26 9.79
CA GLU A 21 4.37 15.04 9.60
C GLU A 21 4.92 15.66 10.90
N GLY A 22 4.57 15.11 12.07
CA GLY A 22 4.94 15.66 13.37
C GLY A 22 4.31 17.02 13.70
N GLN A 23 3.32 17.47 12.92
CA GLN A 23 2.72 18.79 13.06
C GLN A 23 1.18 18.77 13.16
N TYR A 24 0.51 17.93 12.37
CA TYR A 24 -0.94 17.99 12.23
C TYR A 24 -1.61 16.90 13.05
N VAL A 25 -2.42 17.29 14.04
CA VAL A 25 -3.19 16.34 14.85
C VAL A 25 -4.18 15.59 13.97
N VAL A 26 -4.18 14.26 14.07
CA VAL A 26 -5.05 13.36 13.30
C VAL A 26 -5.89 12.48 14.24
N PRO A 27 -7.02 12.99 14.80
CA PRO A 27 -7.78 12.28 15.84
C PRO A 27 -8.37 10.93 15.41
N GLY A 28 -8.54 10.71 14.10
CA GLY A 28 -9.00 9.44 13.53
C GLY A 28 -7.87 8.58 12.96
N GLY A 29 -6.62 9.03 13.09
CA GLY A 29 -5.48 8.49 12.37
C GLY A 29 -5.47 8.89 10.89
N MET A 30 -4.73 8.13 10.10
CA MET A 30 -4.59 8.32 8.66
C MET A 30 -4.59 6.99 7.91
N CYS A 31 -4.41 7.04 6.59
CA CYS A 31 -4.25 5.85 5.76
C CYS A 31 -3.08 6.02 4.80
N TYR A 32 -2.33 4.94 4.58
CA TYR A 32 -1.34 4.85 3.51
C TYR A 32 -2.01 4.10 2.36
N ASN A 33 -2.48 4.88 1.38
CA ASN A 33 -3.29 4.35 0.28
C ASN A 33 -2.39 3.66 -0.75
N SER A 34 -2.68 2.39 -1.02
CA SER A 34 -2.03 1.60 -2.07
C SER A 34 -3.09 0.78 -2.79
N TYR A 35 -2.91 0.60 -4.10
CA TYR A 35 -3.91 -0.03 -4.97
C TYR A 35 -3.30 -1.08 -5.89
N ALA A 36 -4.02 -2.18 -6.08
CA ALA A 36 -3.74 -3.15 -7.14
C ALA A 36 -4.66 -2.90 -8.34
N ILE A 37 -4.07 -2.66 -9.50
CA ILE A 37 -4.75 -2.61 -10.79
C ILE A 37 -4.62 -3.99 -11.44
N LEU A 38 -5.75 -4.65 -11.64
CA LEU A 38 -5.86 -6.02 -12.12
C LEU A 38 -6.24 -6.02 -13.60
N ASP A 39 -5.33 -6.49 -14.43
CA ASP A 39 -5.55 -6.73 -15.86
C ASP A 39 -4.74 -7.97 -16.29
N ASP A 40 -4.49 -8.17 -17.58
CA ASP A 40 -3.51 -9.12 -18.11
C ASP A 40 -2.15 -8.95 -17.42
N LYS A 41 -1.78 -7.70 -17.15
CA LYS A 41 -0.67 -7.34 -16.26
C LYS A 41 -1.18 -6.68 -14.99
N ILE A 42 -0.51 -6.94 -13.87
CA ILE A 42 -0.86 -6.39 -12.57
C ILE A 42 0.10 -5.26 -12.21
N ALA A 43 -0.45 -4.09 -11.88
CA ALA A 43 0.32 -2.97 -11.35
C ALA A 43 -0.06 -2.69 -9.90
N ILE A 44 0.95 -2.46 -9.06
CA ILE A 44 0.80 -2.02 -7.68
C ILE A 44 1.18 -0.55 -7.61
N MET A 45 0.29 0.27 -7.04
CA MET A 45 0.45 1.71 -6.89
C MET A 45 0.97 2.03 -5.49
N ASP A 46 2.14 2.67 -5.44
CA ASP A 46 2.87 3.05 -4.22
C ASP A 46 3.06 1.90 -3.22
N THR A 47 3.81 2.19 -2.17
CA THR A 47 3.93 1.31 -1.00
C THR A 47 3.38 2.03 0.23
N VAL A 48 3.58 1.45 1.41
CA VAL A 48 3.15 2.02 2.69
C VAL A 48 4.33 2.24 3.61
N ASP A 49 4.11 2.96 4.71
CA ASP A 49 5.10 3.13 5.77
C ASP A 49 5.67 1.79 6.25
N ARG A 50 6.94 1.82 6.65
CA ARG A 50 7.69 0.66 7.14
C ARG A 50 6.98 -0.09 8.29
N GLY A 51 6.22 0.60 9.14
CA GLY A 51 5.46 0.01 10.24
C GLY A 51 4.40 -0.98 9.78
N PHE A 52 3.90 -0.83 8.54
CA PHE A 52 2.80 -1.63 8.00
C PHE A 52 3.24 -2.63 6.92
N THR A 53 4.55 -2.86 6.79
CA THR A 53 5.14 -3.76 5.78
C THR A 53 4.41 -5.09 5.65
N HIS A 54 4.25 -5.82 6.77
CA HIS A 54 3.65 -7.16 6.73
C HIS A 54 2.18 -7.15 6.35
N GLN A 55 1.40 -6.23 6.94
CA GLN A 55 -0.03 -6.10 6.63
C GLN A 55 -0.25 -5.77 5.14
N TRP A 56 0.56 -4.89 4.57
CA TRP A 56 0.46 -4.54 3.15
C TRP A 56 0.83 -5.71 2.23
N LEU A 57 1.88 -6.46 2.56
CA LEU A 57 2.25 -7.67 1.81
C LEU A 57 1.15 -8.74 1.88
N ASP A 58 0.53 -8.92 3.05
CA ASP A 58 -0.61 -9.82 3.22
C ASP A 58 -1.82 -9.35 2.40
N ASN A 59 -2.09 -8.05 2.34
CA ASN A 59 -3.16 -7.49 1.51
C ASN A 59 -2.93 -7.75 0.01
N ILE A 60 -1.67 -7.63 -0.46
CA ILE A 60 -1.30 -7.98 -1.84
C ILE A 60 -1.57 -9.47 -2.08
N GLN A 61 -1.04 -10.35 -1.22
CA GLN A 61 -1.18 -11.80 -1.36
C GLN A 61 -2.65 -12.24 -1.37
N ASN A 62 -3.45 -11.68 -0.46
CA ASN A 62 -4.89 -11.95 -0.38
C ASN A 62 -5.66 -11.46 -1.60
N THR A 63 -5.20 -10.38 -2.24
CA THR A 63 -5.84 -9.81 -3.44
C THR A 63 -5.45 -10.54 -4.72
N LEU A 64 -4.18 -10.96 -4.84
CA LEU A 64 -3.64 -11.56 -6.07
C LEU A 64 -3.72 -13.09 -6.10
N GLY A 65 -3.81 -13.76 -4.95
CA GLY A 65 -3.69 -15.21 -4.86
C GLY A 65 -2.32 -15.67 -5.39
N ASP A 66 -2.30 -16.61 -6.33
CA ASP A 66 -1.05 -17.12 -6.92
C ASP A 66 -0.46 -16.21 -8.01
N ARG A 67 -1.15 -15.12 -8.39
CA ARG A 67 -0.64 -14.18 -9.39
C ARG A 67 0.45 -13.29 -8.80
N LYS A 68 1.49 -13.01 -9.58
CA LYS A 68 2.53 -12.05 -9.23
C LYS A 68 2.27 -10.69 -9.88
N PRO A 69 2.63 -9.58 -9.21
CA PRO A 69 2.59 -8.27 -9.82
C PRO A 69 3.69 -8.10 -10.87
N ASP A 70 3.39 -7.36 -11.95
CA ASP A 70 4.33 -7.07 -13.04
C ASP A 70 5.03 -5.71 -12.83
N TYR A 71 4.34 -4.77 -12.20
CA TYR A 71 4.82 -3.41 -12.01
C TYR A 71 4.62 -2.94 -10.58
N LEU A 72 5.62 -2.20 -10.08
CA LEU A 72 5.46 -1.27 -8.98
C LEU A 72 5.55 0.14 -9.54
N VAL A 73 4.48 0.92 -9.42
CA VAL A 73 4.42 2.32 -9.84
C VAL A 73 4.51 3.19 -8.60
N VAL A 74 5.66 3.85 -8.43
CA VAL A 74 5.91 4.77 -7.31
C VAL A 74 5.70 6.20 -7.79
N GLN A 75 4.70 6.89 -7.25
CA GLN A 75 4.34 8.26 -7.57
C GLN A 75 5.10 9.28 -6.74
N HIS A 76 5.42 8.93 -5.49
CA HIS A 76 6.12 9.77 -4.51
C HIS A 76 7.18 8.97 -3.76
N MET A 77 8.33 9.60 -3.49
CA MET A 77 9.52 8.91 -2.94
C MET A 77 9.69 9.07 -1.43
N GLU A 78 8.80 9.80 -0.76
CA GLU A 78 8.85 9.91 0.70
C GLU A 78 8.65 8.53 1.37
N PRO A 79 9.29 8.26 2.52
CA PRO A 79 9.35 6.91 3.08
C PRO A 79 7.99 6.26 3.37
N ASP A 80 6.97 7.04 3.70
CA ASP A 80 5.61 6.55 3.91
C ASP A 80 4.93 6.01 2.63
N HIS A 81 5.50 6.31 1.45
CA HIS A 81 5.08 5.77 0.15
C HIS A 81 6.12 4.81 -0.46
N SER A 82 7.39 4.88 -0.06
CA SER A 82 8.49 4.18 -0.75
C SER A 82 9.27 3.19 0.12
N ALA A 83 9.00 3.10 1.43
CA ALA A 83 9.79 2.29 2.37
C ALA A 83 9.86 0.80 1.99
N ASN A 84 8.87 0.30 1.25
CA ASN A 84 8.71 -1.13 1.00
C ASN A 84 9.12 -1.60 -0.40
N VAL A 85 9.73 -0.74 -1.22
CA VAL A 85 10.20 -1.10 -2.58
C VAL A 85 11.09 -2.36 -2.55
N ALA A 86 12.04 -2.44 -1.62
CA ALA A 86 12.95 -3.60 -1.52
C ALA A 86 12.24 -4.87 -1.00
N ASN A 87 11.22 -4.73 -0.16
CA ASN A 87 10.43 -5.86 0.33
C ASN A 87 9.48 -6.39 -0.74
N PHE A 88 8.92 -5.50 -1.57
CA PHE A 88 8.06 -5.84 -2.68
C PHE A 88 8.73 -6.77 -3.70
N LEU A 89 10.04 -6.62 -3.94
CA LEU A 89 10.80 -7.50 -4.84
C LEU A 89 10.87 -8.97 -4.38
N LYS A 90 10.43 -9.28 -3.16
CA LYS A 90 10.42 -10.64 -2.59
C LYS A 90 9.09 -11.37 -2.82
N VAL A 91 8.09 -10.70 -3.41
CA VAL A 91 6.71 -11.20 -3.61
C VAL A 91 6.58 -11.87 -4.98
#